data_AF-A0A3P8D5T2-F1
#
_entry.id   AF-A0A3P8D5T2-F1
#
_cell.length_a   1.000
_cell.length_b   1.000
_cell.length_c   1.000
_cell.angle_alpha   90.00
_cell.angle_beta   90.00
_cell.angle_gamma   90.00
#
_symmetry.space_group_name_H-M   'P 1'
#
loop_
_entity.id
_entity.type
_entity.pdbx_description
1 polymer ?
#
loop_
_entity_poly.entity_id
_entity_poly.type
_entity_poly.pdbx_seq_one_letter_code
_entity_poly.pdbx_strand_id
1 'polypeptide(L)'
;MHDPYMVFRFQVVVVMKDGGQTAVFKSIHPSMSDFPKLDETLTDDEFSDKVLDLVNDELRLGWPRHYKKHLMEILWPTLRRTPGESMSAADRASLWALLQQPEFILFRVLPLTRVTPQIVGTCGQFYSPEVLVAFRMKGYYMNLKGKILVHIMGTLKLFHEFLNEPLQWCDVRFDNLGLSADYPKRFVLMDGDMVYTESRLRAALVNRSCTSDADCSIGDCKARCTADLTCSDRTDTNLEVFCEKLVRKLFGHTYSSHNRYLAACQETNGNITQRMNELRLTWSWNLADV
;
A
#
# COMPACT_ATOMS: atom_id res chain seq x y z
N MET A 1 20.22 -21.58 11.23
CA MET A 1 18.91 -21.56 10.56
C MET A 1 18.52 -20.10 10.42
N HIS A 2 18.64 -19.56 9.21
CA HIS A 2 18.31 -18.18 8.91
C HIS A 2 16.79 -18.03 8.81
N ASP A 3 16.27 -17.02 9.49
CA ASP A 3 14.90 -16.56 9.36
C ASP A 3 14.64 -16.09 7.90
N PRO A 4 13.70 -16.72 7.15
CA PRO A 4 13.55 -16.47 5.71
C PRO A 4 12.72 -15.22 5.37
N TYR A 5 12.33 -14.39 6.34
CA TYR A 5 11.40 -13.28 6.12
C TYR A 5 12.04 -11.89 5.98
N MET A 6 13.35 -11.80 5.68
CA MET A 6 13.94 -10.56 5.16
C MET A 6 13.85 -10.56 3.63
N VAL A 7 12.62 -10.50 3.11
CA VAL A 7 12.36 -10.47 1.67
C VAL A 7 12.70 -9.08 1.14
N PHE A 8 13.93 -8.89 0.66
CA PHE A 8 14.20 -7.86 -0.34
C PHE A 8 13.40 -8.23 -1.60
N ARG A 9 12.16 -7.75 -1.71
CA ARG A 9 11.27 -8.07 -2.83
C ARG A 9 11.65 -7.19 -4.02
N PHE A 10 12.54 -7.71 -4.87
CA PHE A 10 12.87 -7.06 -6.14
C PHE A 10 11.64 -7.07 -7.05
N GLN A 11 11.00 -5.91 -7.25
CA GLN A 11 10.01 -5.73 -8.31
C GLN A 11 10.71 -5.59 -9.67
N VAL A 12 10.20 -6.29 -10.69
CA VAL A 12 10.53 -6.07 -12.09
C VAL A 12 9.70 -4.90 -12.59
N VAL A 13 10.37 -3.86 -13.06
CA VAL A 13 9.74 -2.65 -13.59
C VAL A 13 10.15 -2.45 -15.05
N VAL A 14 9.16 -2.48 -15.94
CA VAL A 14 9.33 -2.22 -17.37
C VAL A 14 8.73 -0.86 -17.69
N VAL A 15 9.57 0.07 -18.15
CA VAL A 15 9.12 1.40 -18.59
C VAL A 15 9.04 1.40 -20.11
N MET A 16 7.83 1.44 -20.64
CA MET A 16 7.57 1.53 -22.07
C MET A 16 7.31 2.99 -22.45
N LYS A 17 7.99 3.46 -23.50
CA LYS A 17 7.79 4.79 -24.07
C LYS A 17 7.36 4.62 -25.52
N ASP A 18 6.17 5.10 -25.85
CA ASP A 18 5.64 5.07 -27.21
C ASP A 18 4.93 6.38 -27.53
N GLY A 19 5.29 7.02 -28.65
CA GLY A 19 4.63 8.24 -29.13
C GLY A 19 4.53 9.40 -28.11
N GLY A 20 5.43 9.47 -27.12
CA GLY A 20 5.39 10.47 -26.04
C GLY A 20 4.58 10.06 -24.81
N GLN A 21 3.89 8.92 -24.85
CA GLN A 21 3.27 8.29 -23.69
C GLN A 21 4.30 7.44 -22.94
N THR A 22 4.20 7.40 -21.61
CA THR A 22 5.02 6.52 -20.77
C THR A 22 4.10 5.62 -19.96
N ALA A 23 4.28 4.31 -20.07
CA ALA A 23 3.61 3.31 -19.25
C ALA A 23 4.63 2.58 -18.38
N VAL A 24 4.28 2.33 -17.13
CA VAL A 24 5.11 1.59 -16.18
C VAL A 24 4.40 0.28 -15.89
N PHE A 25 5.04 -0.82 -16.24
CA PHE A 25 4.54 -2.16 -15.95
C PHE A 25 5.34 -2.75 -14.80
N LYS A 26 4.63 -3.28 -13.81
CA LYS A 26 5.22 -3.85 -12.60
C LYS A 26 4.85 -5.31 -12.47
N SER A 27 5.81 -6.12 -12.02
CA SER A 27 5.57 -7.50 -11.59
C SER A 27 6.61 -7.92 -10.55
N ILE A 28 6.29 -8.85 -9.65
CA ILE A 28 7.29 -9.43 -8.72
C ILE A 28 8.23 -10.44 -9.41
N HIS A 29 7.88 -10.93 -10.60
CA HIS A 29 8.70 -11.85 -11.38
C HIS A 29 8.76 -11.43 -12.86
N PRO A 30 9.86 -11.73 -13.56
CA PRO A 30 10.02 -11.35 -14.96
C PRO A 30 9.14 -12.18 -15.90
N SER A 31 8.82 -13.44 -15.55
CA SER A 31 8.06 -14.36 -16.40
C SER A 31 6.79 -14.88 -15.72
N MET A 32 5.74 -15.15 -16.52
CA MET A 32 4.54 -15.86 -16.06
C MET A 32 4.85 -17.23 -15.46
N SER A 33 5.88 -17.91 -15.95
CA SER A 33 6.27 -19.25 -15.50
C SER A 33 6.77 -19.30 -14.06
N ASP A 34 7.15 -18.15 -13.51
CA ASP A 34 7.72 -18.03 -12.16
C ASP A 34 6.63 -17.94 -11.09
N PHE A 35 5.36 -17.78 -11.51
CA PHE A 35 4.21 -17.79 -10.62
C PHE A 35 3.68 -19.21 -10.40
N PRO A 36 3.08 -19.48 -9.23
CA PRO A 36 2.33 -20.70 -8.98
C PRO A 36 1.34 -21.01 -10.11
N LYS A 37 1.39 -22.24 -10.62
CA LYS A 37 0.48 -22.67 -11.68
C LYS A 37 -0.95 -22.73 -11.19
N LEU A 38 -1.87 -22.22 -12.00
CA LEU A 38 -3.30 -22.42 -11.79
C LEU A 38 -3.67 -23.85 -12.17
N ASP A 39 -4.53 -24.47 -11.37
CA ASP A 39 -5.20 -25.71 -11.79
C ASP A 39 -6.21 -25.39 -12.89
N GLU A 40 -5.89 -25.80 -14.12
CA GLU A 40 -6.71 -25.54 -15.30
C GLU A 40 -8.03 -26.32 -15.31
N THR A 41 -8.20 -27.29 -14.41
CA THR A 41 -9.43 -28.10 -14.31
C THR A 41 -10.54 -27.40 -13.51
N LEU A 42 -10.24 -26.29 -12.83
CA LEU A 42 -11.21 -25.55 -12.03
C LEU A 42 -12.36 -25.00 -12.87
N THR A 43 -13.58 -25.17 -12.37
CA THR A 43 -14.75 -24.45 -12.90
C THR A 43 -14.65 -22.95 -12.62
N ASP A 44 -15.47 -22.15 -13.30
CA ASP A 44 -15.56 -20.69 -13.09
C ASP A 44 -15.86 -20.33 -11.63
N ASP A 45 -16.72 -21.13 -10.98
CA ASP A 45 -17.15 -20.89 -9.61
C ASP A 45 -16.04 -21.21 -8.61
N GLU A 46 -15.35 -22.33 -8.78
CA GLU A 46 -14.20 -22.75 -7.96
C GLU A 46 -13.02 -21.78 -8.13
N PHE A 47 -12.75 -21.34 -9.37
CA PHE A 47 -11.74 -20.33 -9.63
C PHE A 47 -12.06 -19.02 -8.88
N SER A 48 -13.31 -18.55 -9.00
CA SER A 48 -13.75 -17.33 -8.32
C SER A 48 -13.68 -17.47 -6.79
N ASP A 49 -13.94 -18.66 -6.25
CA ASP A 49 -13.79 -18.94 -4.81
C ASP A 49 -12.34 -18.83 -4.36
N LYS A 50 -11.40 -19.41 -5.13
CA LYS A 50 -9.96 -19.23 -4.85
C LYS A 50 -9.51 -17.78 -4.93
N VAL A 51 -10.05 -17.01 -5.89
CA VAL A 51 -9.77 -15.56 -5.98
C VAL A 51 -10.26 -14.83 -4.74
N LEU A 52 -11.47 -15.13 -4.28
CA LEU A 52 -12.04 -14.55 -3.07
C LEU A 52 -11.19 -14.90 -1.84
N ASP A 53 -10.79 -16.16 -1.70
CA ASP A 53 -9.96 -16.62 -0.59
C ASP A 53 -8.61 -15.88 -0.57
N LEU A 54 -7.93 -15.74 -1.72
CA LEU A 54 -6.68 -14.98 -1.83
C LEU A 54 -6.84 -13.51 -1.41
N VAL A 55 -7.89 -12.83 -1.86
CA VAL A 55 -8.12 -11.42 -1.49
C VAL A 55 -8.45 -11.29 -0.01
N ASN A 56 -9.22 -12.22 0.54
CA ASN A 56 -9.55 -12.22 1.97
C ASN A 56 -8.33 -12.56 2.84
N ASP A 57 -7.45 -13.43 2.39
CA ASP A 57 -6.21 -13.73 3.09
C ASP A 57 -5.26 -12.53 3.09
N GLU A 58 -5.17 -11.82 1.96
CA GLU A 58 -4.24 -10.71 1.80
C GLU A 58 -4.74 -9.42 2.45
N LEU A 59 -6.03 -9.06 2.30
CA LEU A 59 -6.57 -7.82 2.85
C LEU A 59 -7.29 -7.99 4.18
N ARG A 60 -7.74 -9.20 4.51
CA ARG A 60 -8.51 -9.51 5.73
C ARG A 60 -9.75 -8.64 5.97
N LEU A 61 -10.33 -8.11 4.89
CA LEU A 61 -11.56 -7.30 4.93
C LEU A 61 -12.86 -8.13 5.02
N GLY A 62 -12.76 -9.46 4.96
CA GLY A 62 -13.90 -10.35 5.18
C GLY A 62 -14.97 -10.26 4.09
N TRP A 63 -14.57 -10.15 2.83
CA TRP A 63 -15.46 -10.03 1.68
C TRP A 63 -16.42 -11.23 1.64
N PRO A 64 -17.74 -11.02 1.71
CA PRO A 64 -18.70 -12.12 1.72
C PRO A 64 -18.76 -12.86 0.38
N ARG A 65 -18.99 -14.18 0.42
CA ARG A 65 -19.14 -15.04 -0.78
C ARG A 65 -20.21 -14.55 -1.75
N HIS A 66 -21.31 -13.96 -1.27
CA HIS A 66 -22.36 -13.42 -2.13
C HIS A 66 -21.93 -12.17 -2.93
N TYR A 67 -20.87 -11.47 -2.53
CA TYR A 67 -20.28 -10.37 -3.29
C TYR A 67 -19.12 -10.80 -4.20
N LYS A 68 -18.86 -12.11 -4.34
CA LYS A 68 -17.80 -12.68 -5.20
C LYS A 68 -17.84 -12.15 -6.63
N LYS A 69 -19.02 -12.07 -7.25
CA LYS A 69 -19.19 -11.50 -8.59
C LYS A 69 -18.67 -10.06 -8.67
N HIS A 70 -19.05 -9.22 -7.71
CA HIS A 70 -18.61 -7.83 -7.68
C HIS A 70 -17.09 -7.71 -7.46
N LEU A 71 -16.51 -8.56 -6.61
CA LEU A 71 -15.06 -8.62 -6.43
C LEU A 71 -14.34 -9.01 -7.74
N MET A 72 -14.83 -10.03 -8.44
CA MET A 72 -14.29 -10.44 -9.74
C MET A 72 -14.33 -9.30 -10.76
N GLU A 73 -15.42 -8.53 -10.80
CA GLU A 73 -15.55 -7.36 -11.67
C GLU A 73 -14.63 -6.19 -11.29
N ILE A 74 -14.26 -6.06 -10.00
CA ILE A 74 -13.25 -5.09 -9.54
C ILE A 74 -11.87 -5.54 -10.02
N LEU A 75 -11.52 -6.80 -9.80
CA LEU A 75 -10.20 -7.34 -10.15
C LEU A 75 -10.00 -7.41 -11.67
N TRP A 76 -11.01 -7.84 -12.41
CA TRP A 76 -11.00 -8.03 -13.86
C TRP A 76 -12.18 -7.30 -14.56
N PRO A 77 -12.08 -5.97 -14.78
CA PRO A 77 -13.18 -5.15 -15.30
C PRO A 77 -13.69 -5.52 -16.69
N THR A 78 -12.95 -6.31 -17.46
CA THR A 78 -13.43 -6.87 -18.73
C THR A 78 -14.74 -7.64 -18.53
N LEU A 79 -14.92 -8.30 -17.38
CA LEU A 79 -16.17 -9.00 -17.02
C LEU A 79 -17.41 -8.10 -17.01
N ARG A 80 -17.24 -6.80 -16.75
CA ARG A 80 -18.34 -5.82 -16.82
C ARG A 80 -18.78 -5.53 -18.26
N ARG A 81 -17.86 -5.70 -19.21
CA ARG A 81 -18.09 -5.46 -20.65
C ARG A 81 -18.61 -6.69 -21.38
N THR A 82 -18.38 -7.87 -20.82
CA THR A 82 -18.83 -9.17 -21.37
C THR A 82 -19.71 -9.93 -20.37
N PRO A 83 -20.90 -9.40 -19.99
CA PRO A 83 -21.72 -10.03 -18.96
C PRO A 83 -22.20 -11.42 -19.39
N GLY A 84 -21.92 -12.42 -18.56
CA GLY A 84 -22.31 -13.82 -18.82
C GLY A 84 -21.30 -14.62 -19.65
N GLU A 85 -20.23 -13.99 -20.15
CA GLU A 85 -19.12 -14.71 -20.75
C GLU A 85 -18.15 -15.22 -19.67
N SER A 86 -17.72 -16.47 -19.82
CA SER A 86 -16.67 -17.07 -18.99
C SER A 86 -15.30 -16.50 -19.33
N MET A 87 -14.42 -16.39 -18.32
CA MET A 87 -13.03 -16.00 -18.54
C MET A 87 -12.29 -17.06 -19.36
N SER A 88 -11.45 -16.62 -20.31
CA SER A 88 -10.56 -17.54 -21.03
C SER A 88 -9.49 -18.13 -20.09
N ALA A 89 -8.87 -19.24 -20.48
CA ALA A 89 -7.77 -19.83 -19.72
C ALA A 89 -6.59 -18.84 -19.54
N ALA A 90 -6.32 -18.02 -20.57
CA ALA A 90 -5.28 -16.98 -20.52
C ALA A 90 -5.63 -15.85 -19.54
N ASP A 91 -6.90 -15.43 -19.49
CA ASP A 91 -7.36 -14.43 -18.52
C ASP A 91 -7.24 -14.94 -17.09
N ARG A 92 -7.64 -16.19 -16.85
CA ARG A 92 -7.53 -16.82 -15.53
C ARG A 92 -6.08 -16.95 -15.09
N ALA A 93 -5.19 -17.40 -15.98
CA ALA A 93 -3.78 -17.49 -15.69
C ALA A 93 -3.19 -16.11 -15.35
N SER A 94 -3.52 -15.08 -16.13
CA SER A 94 -3.06 -13.69 -15.91
C SER A 94 -3.56 -13.14 -14.57
N LEU A 95 -4.87 -13.25 -14.30
CA LEU A 95 -5.44 -12.81 -13.03
C LEU A 95 -4.83 -13.57 -11.85
N TRP A 96 -4.64 -14.88 -11.99
CA TRP A 96 -4.02 -15.72 -10.96
C TRP A 96 -2.61 -15.24 -10.61
N ALA A 97 -1.77 -14.96 -11.60
CA ALA A 97 -0.41 -14.42 -11.40
C ALA A 97 -0.43 -13.02 -10.77
N LEU A 98 -1.35 -12.15 -11.19
CA LEU A 98 -1.52 -10.82 -10.61
C LEU A 98 -1.92 -10.89 -9.12
N LEU A 99 -2.79 -11.83 -8.74
CA LEU A 99 -3.23 -12.01 -7.36
C LEU A 99 -2.14 -12.58 -6.43
N GLN A 100 -1.02 -13.08 -6.96
CA GLN A 100 0.13 -13.45 -6.12
C GLN A 100 0.94 -12.22 -5.66
N GLN A 101 0.53 -11.02 -6.07
CA GLN A 101 1.24 -9.78 -5.84
C GLN A 101 0.40 -8.88 -4.92
N PRO A 102 0.77 -8.75 -3.63
CA PRO A 102 0.04 -7.93 -2.66
C PRO A 102 -0.22 -6.50 -3.13
N GLU A 103 0.77 -5.85 -3.76
CA GLU A 103 0.62 -4.49 -4.29
C GLU A 103 -0.50 -4.41 -5.34
N PHE A 104 -0.65 -5.41 -6.21
CA PHE A 104 -1.73 -5.45 -7.18
C PHE A 104 -3.10 -5.55 -6.49
N ILE A 105 -3.26 -6.46 -5.54
CA ILE A 105 -4.51 -6.63 -4.77
C ILE A 105 -4.85 -5.31 -4.08
N LEU A 106 -3.87 -4.72 -3.37
CA LEU A 106 -4.02 -3.46 -2.66
C LEU A 106 -4.47 -2.33 -3.60
N PHE A 107 -3.77 -2.13 -4.72
CA PHE A 107 -4.05 -1.04 -5.65
C PHE A 107 -5.38 -1.24 -6.40
N ARG A 108 -5.75 -2.50 -6.66
CA ARG A 108 -6.98 -2.81 -7.40
C ARG A 108 -8.23 -2.75 -6.53
N VAL A 109 -8.15 -3.21 -5.28
CA VAL A 109 -9.31 -3.31 -4.38
C VAL A 109 -9.48 -2.04 -3.52
N LEU A 110 -8.39 -1.37 -3.13
CA LEU A 110 -8.44 -0.20 -2.24
C LEU A 110 -8.29 1.20 -2.89
N PRO A 111 -8.69 1.48 -4.15
CA PRO A 111 -8.63 2.84 -4.71
C PRO A 111 -9.35 3.92 -3.89
N LEU A 112 -10.39 3.55 -3.13
CA LEU A 112 -11.18 4.48 -2.31
C LEU A 112 -10.39 5.07 -1.12
N THR A 113 -9.26 4.46 -0.75
CA THR A 113 -8.33 5.01 0.25
C THR A 113 -7.73 6.35 -0.19
N ARG A 114 -7.69 6.61 -1.51
CA ARG A 114 -7.01 7.75 -2.15
C ARG A 114 -5.49 7.81 -1.93
N VAL A 115 -4.90 6.84 -1.24
CA VAL A 115 -3.43 6.72 -1.09
C VAL A 115 -2.84 5.71 -2.07
N THR A 116 -3.66 4.83 -2.64
CA THR A 116 -3.25 3.93 -3.71
C THR A 116 -3.44 4.58 -5.09
N PRO A 117 -2.59 4.23 -6.08
CA PRO A 117 -2.78 4.63 -7.46
C PRO A 117 -3.84 3.77 -8.15
N GLN A 118 -4.48 4.32 -9.18
CA GLN A 118 -5.41 3.57 -10.01
C GLN A 118 -4.65 2.61 -10.93
N ILE A 119 -5.11 1.36 -11.07
CA ILE A 119 -4.61 0.44 -12.09
C ILE A 119 -5.28 0.75 -13.45
N VAL A 120 -4.49 1.23 -14.40
CA VAL A 120 -4.92 1.57 -15.76
C VAL A 120 -5.12 0.32 -16.61
N GLY A 121 -4.25 -0.67 -16.47
CA GLY A 121 -4.31 -1.89 -17.28
C GLY A 121 -3.43 -3.01 -16.77
N THR A 122 -3.56 -4.17 -17.39
CA THR A 122 -2.81 -5.40 -17.10
C THR A 122 -2.37 -6.07 -18.40
N CYS A 123 -1.27 -6.81 -18.34
CA CYS A 123 -0.76 -7.62 -19.45
C CYS A 123 0.00 -8.83 -18.88
N GLY A 124 -0.62 -10.01 -18.94
CA GLY A 124 -0.07 -11.21 -18.27
C GLY A 124 0.08 -10.98 -16.76
N GLN A 125 1.29 -11.19 -16.25
CA GLN A 125 1.71 -10.96 -14.86
C GLN A 125 1.94 -9.49 -14.51
N PHE A 126 1.94 -8.60 -15.50
CA PHE A 126 2.23 -7.19 -15.29
C PHE A 126 0.96 -6.38 -15.08
N TYR A 127 1.01 -5.44 -14.15
CA TYR A 127 0.01 -4.38 -14.00
C TYR A 127 0.64 -3.01 -14.23
N SER A 128 -0.16 -2.07 -14.71
CA SER A 128 0.23 -0.68 -14.91
C SER A 128 -0.60 0.23 -14.02
N PRO A 129 -0.01 0.90 -13.01
CA PRO A 129 -0.66 2.00 -12.32
C PRO A 129 -0.78 3.24 -13.23
N GLU A 130 -1.54 4.23 -12.77
CA GLU A 130 -1.59 5.57 -13.35
C GLU A 130 -0.20 6.21 -13.37
N VAL A 131 0.01 7.19 -14.25
CA VAL A 131 1.30 7.85 -14.37
C VAL A 131 1.58 8.68 -13.12
N LEU A 132 2.66 8.34 -12.45
CA LEU A 132 3.14 9.03 -11.24
C LEU A 132 4.52 9.62 -11.48
N VAL A 133 4.72 10.83 -10.96
CA VAL A 133 6.05 11.44 -10.89
C VAL A 133 6.69 11.01 -9.58
N ALA A 134 7.73 10.16 -9.66
CA ALA A 134 8.46 9.70 -8.48
C ALA A 134 8.95 10.87 -7.65
N PHE A 135 8.57 10.90 -6.36
CA PHE A 135 8.94 11.99 -5.49
C PHE A 135 10.30 11.74 -4.87
N ARG A 136 11.32 12.43 -5.40
CA ARG A 136 12.67 12.39 -4.84
C ARG A 136 12.99 13.72 -4.18
N MET A 137 13.39 13.68 -2.92
CA MET A 137 13.83 14.87 -2.22
C MET A 137 15.05 15.50 -2.92
N LYS A 138 14.95 16.78 -3.23
CA LYS A 138 15.94 17.62 -3.91
C LYS A 138 16.05 18.94 -3.17
N GLY A 139 17.19 19.63 -3.28
CA GLY A 139 17.47 20.84 -2.50
C GLY A 139 16.40 21.93 -2.61
N TYR A 140 15.84 22.15 -3.81
CA TYR A 140 14.80 23.18 -4.00
C TYR A 140 13.47 22.85 -3.30
N TYR A 141 13.18 21.59 -2.99
CA TYR A 141 11.97 21.21 -2.23
C TYR A 141 12.01 21.71 -0.78
N MET A 142 13.18 22.09 -0.25
CA MET A 142 13.27 22.72 1.07
C MET A 142 12.51 24.05 1.14
N ASN A 143 12.37 24.76 0.02
CA ASN A 143 11.56 25.98 -0.08
C ASN A 143 10.05 25.66 -0.05
N LEU A 144 9.67 24.41 -0.36
CA LEU A 144 8.28 23.93 -0.38
C LEU A 144 7.95 23.02 0.81
N LYS A 145 8.84 22.88 1.79
CA LYS A 145 8.70 21.94 2.91
C LYS A 145 7.38 22.07 3.67
N GLY A 146 6.84 23.28 3.78
CA GLY A 146 5.52 23.54 4.39
C GLY A 146 4.37 22.92 3.60
N LYS A 147 4.37 23.05 2.27
CA LYS A 147 3.37 22.41 1.40
C LYS A 147 3.51 20.90 1.44
N ILE A 148 4.74 20.38 1.34
CA ILE A 148 5.03 18.95 1.43
C ILE A 148 4.52 18.37 2.76
N LEU A 149 4.77 19.06 3.88
CA LEU A 149 4.28 18.67 5.20
C LEU A 149 2.76 18.46 5.23
N VAL A 150 2.01 19.40 4.65
CA VAL A 150 0.54 19.30 4.60
C VAL A 150 0.12 18.05 3.82
N HIS A 151 0.74 17.78 2.67
CA HIS A 151 0.38 16.63 1.85
C HIS A 151 0.79 15.28 2.49
N ILE A 152 1.98 15.17 3.09
CA ILE A 152 2.39 13.91 3.76
C ILE A 152 1.53 13.62 5.00
N MET A 153 1.16 14.65 5.76
CA MET A 153 0.31 14.47 6.94
C MET A 153 -1.15 14.24 6.57
N GLY A 154 -1.61 14.85 5.47
CA GLY A 154 -2.90 14.50 4.86
C GLY A 154 -2.94 13.05 4.38
N THR A 155 -1.83 12.57 3.79
CA THR A 155 -1.67 11.16 3.39
C THR A 155 -1.74 10.25 4.63
N LEU A 156 -0.95 10.53 5.68
CA LEU A 156 -1.00 9.79 6.95
C LEU A 156 -2.43 9.70 7.51
N LYS A 157 -3.20 10.78 7.43
CA LYS A 157 -4.59 10.79 7.88
C LYS A 157 -5.49 9.85 7.09
N LEU A 158 -5.31 9.76 5.77
CA LEU A 158 -6.04 8.80 4.94
C LEU A 158 -5.73 7.33 5.31
N PHE A 159 -4.48 7.03 5.69
CA PHE A 159 -4.14 5.70 6.22
C PHE A 159 -4.93 5.40 7.50
N HIS A 160 -5.11 6.40 8.36
CA HIS A 160 -5.79 6.24 9.64
C HIS A 160 -7.32 6.11 9.53
N GLU A 161 -7.95 6.82 8.60
CA GLU A 161 -9.43 6.89 8.49
C GLU A 161 -10.05 5.79 7.61
N PHE A 162 -9.26 4.85 7.08
CA PHE A 162 -9.76 3.83 6.16
C PHE A 162 -10.60 2.75 6.87
N LEU A 163 -11.88 2.60 6.47
CA LEU A 163 -12.81 1.49 6.76
C LEU A 163 -12.83 0.88 8.19
N ASN A 164 -12.52 1.65 9.23
CA ASN A 164 -12.27 1.11 10.58
C ASN A 164 -11.20 0.00 10.61
N GLU A 165 -10.35 -0.03 9.59
CA GLU A 165 -9.26 -0.98 9.36
C GLU A 165 -8.06 -0.18 8.82
N PRO A 166 -7.37 0.60 9.67
CA PRO A 166 -6.32 1.52 9.24
C PRO A 166 -5.24 0.81 8.43
N LEU A 167 -4.79 1.44 7.35
CA LEU A 167 -3.66 0.94 6.60
C LEU A 167 -2.37 1.16 7.41
N GLN A 168 -1.51 0.15 7.44
CA GLN A 168 -0.23 0.14 8.13
C GLN A 168 0.88 0.16 7.09
N TRP A 169 1.70 1.21 7.09
CA TRP A 169 2.79 1.33 6.13
C TRP A 169 4.12 1.04 6.80
N CYS A 170 4.77 -0.02 6.34
CA CYS A 170 6.00 -0.56 6.89
C CYS A 170 7.23 -0.27 6.01
N ASP A 171 7.12 0.59 4.99
CA ASP A 171 8.30 1.08 4.25
C ASP A 171 8.16 2.56 3.87
N VAL A 172 8.10 3.40 4.90
CA VAL A 172 7.87 4.84 4.80
C VAL A 172 9.13 5.52 4.28
N ARG A 173 9.13 5.89 2.99
CA ARG A 173 10.20 6.70 2.36
C ARG A 173 9.60 7.62 1.31
N PHE A 174 10.23 8.78 1.10
CA PHE A 174 9.84 9.69 0.01
C PHE A 174 9.91 9.01 -1.36
N ASP A 175 10.93 8.17 -1.59
CA ASP A 175 11.14 7.49 -2.87
C ASP A 175 10.04 6.45 -3.18
N ASN A 176 9.30 6.01 -2.16
CA ASN A 176 8.14 5.11 -2.30
C ASN A 176 6.83 5.90 -2.53
N LEU A 177 6.90 7.24 -2.62
CA LEU A 177 5.77 8.10 -2.97
C LEU A 177 5.88 8.61 -4.40
N GLY A 178 4.74 8.72 -5.06
CA GLY A 178 4.57 9.40 -6.33
C GLY A 178 3.66 10.62 -6.18
N LEU A 179 3.90 11.66 -6.98
CA LEU A 179 2.94 12.72 -7.20
C LEU A 179 2.04 12.35 -8.38
N SER A 180 0.72 12.49 -8.23
CA SER A 180 -0.21 12.31 -9.35
C SER A 180 0.12 13.26 -10.50
N ALA A 181 0.03 12.74 -11.73
CA ALA A 181 0.19 13.56 -12.93
C ALA A 181 -0.96 14.58 -13.06
N ASP A 182 -2.17 14.19 -12.67
CA ASP A 182 -3.36 15.04 -12.78
C ASP A 182 -3.66 15.83 -11.49
N TYR A 183 -4.36 16.94 -11.67
CA TYR A 183 -4.87 17.75 -10.55
C TYR A 183 -6.13 17.13 -9.94
N PRO A 184 -6.32 17.25 -8.61
CA PRO A 184 -5.40 17.86 -7.65
C PRO A 184 -4.17 17.00 -7.36
N LYS A 185 -2.99 17.64 -7.29
CA LYS A 185 -1.71 16.97 -6.99
C LYS A 185 -1.77 16.30 -5.62
N ARG A 186 -1.49 14.99 -5.56
CA ARG A 186 -1.36 14.22 -4.33
C ARG A 186 -0.16 13.32 -4.28
N PHE A 187 0.31 13.09 -3.06
CA PHE A 187 1.11 11.92 -2.76
C PHE A 187 0.25 10.67 -2.77
N VAL A 188 0.75 9.67 -3.48
CA VAL A 188 0.23 8.32 -3.51
C VAL A 188 1.38 7.35 -3.32
N LEU A 189 1.06 6.14 -2.89
CA LEU A 189 1.99 5.04 -2.82
C LEU A 189 2.44 4.68 -4.23
N MET A 190 3.71 4.92 -4.52
CA MET A 190 4.35 4.36 -5.71
C MET A 190 4.75 2.91 -5.45
N ASP A 191 5.10 2.58 -4.21
CA ASP A 191 5.43 1.23 -3.76
C ASP A 191 4.52 0.85 -2.59
N GLY A 192 3.73 -0.21 -2.76
CA GLY A 192 2.73 -0.69 -1.81
C GLY A 192 3.01 -2.10 -1.30
N ASP A 193 4.21 -2.65 -1.53
CA ASP A 193 4.58 -4.01 -1.19
C ASP A 193 4.58 -4.30 0.33
N MET A 194 4.86 -3.26 1.13
CA MET A 194 4.89 -3.27 2.58
C MET A 194 3.79 -2.37 3.17
N VAL A 195 2.61 -2.39 2.54
CA VAL A 195 1.39 -1.76 3.05
C VAL A 195 0.36 -2.84 3.33
N TYR A 196 -0.16 -2.83 4.54
CA TYR A 196 -1.07 -3.86 5.04
C TYR A 196 -2.32 -3.22 5.62
N THR A 197 -3.43 -3.96 5.70
CA THR A 197 -4.47 -3.65 6.67
C THR A 197 -3.97 -3.95 8.09
N GLU A 198 -4.57 -3.35 9.11
CA GLU A 198 -4.18 -3.56 10.51
C GLU A 198 -4.21 -5.05 10.89
N SER A 199 -5.30 -5.74 10.58
CA SER A 199 -5.48 -7.17 10.81
C SER A 199 -4.50 -8.03 10.00
N ARG A 200 -4.16 -7.64 8.77
CA ARG A 200 -3.14 -8.34 7.96
C ARG A 200 -1.75 -8.22 8.57
N LEU A 201 -1.35 -7.01 8.99
CA LEU A 201 -0.06 -6.79 9.64
C LEU A 201 0.00 -7.55 10.97
N ARG A 202 -1.04 -7.45 11.79
CA ARG A 202 -1.15 -8.17 13.05
C ARG A 202 -0.98 -9.66 12.85
N ALA A 203 -1.62 -10.24 11.83
CA ALA A 203 -1.47 -11.65 11.50
C ALA A 203 -0.08 -12.04 10.99
N ALA A 204 0.68 -11.11 10.44
CA ALA A 204 2.07 -11.33 10.02
C ALA A 204 3.07 -11.21 11.18
N LEU A 205 2.72 -10.47 12.24
CA LEU A 205 3.56 -10.28 13.43
C LEU A 205 3.21 -11.29 14.53
N VAL A 206 1.96 -11.34 14.97
CA VAL A 206 1.53 -12.12 16.13
C VAL A 206 1.80 -13.60 15.92
N ASN A 207 2.30 -14.27 16.97
CA ASN A 207 2.67 -15.70 16.98
C ASN A 207 3.88 -16.08 16.10
N ARG A 208 4.55 -15.11 15.45
CA ARG A 208 5.87 -15.36 14.85
C ARG A 208 6.88 -15.65 15.95
N SER A 209 7.64 -16.74 15.84
CA SER A 209 8.69 -17.06 16.80
C SER A 209 9.81 -16.03 16.79
N CYS A 210 10.33 -15.68 17.96
CA CYS A 210 11.38 -14.69 18.13
C CYS A 210 12.31 -15.03 19.30
N THR A 211 13.49 -14.42 19.30
CA THR A 211 14.47 -14.45 20.41
C THR A 211 14.71 -13.06 20.99
N SER A 212 14.50 -12.02 20.19
CA SER A 212 14.63 -10.62 20.59
C SER A 212 13.63 -9.75 19.83
N ASP A 213 13.41 -8.51 20.29
CA ASP A 213 12.55 -7.53 19.60
C ASP A 213 12.99 -7.27 18.15
N ALA A 214 14.26 -7.47 17.82
CA ALA A 214 14.78 -7.28 16.46
C ALA A 214 14.16 -8.26 15.45
N ASP A 215 13.78 -9.47 15.91
CA ASP A 215 13.13 -10.50 15.11
C ASP A 215 11.66 -10.14 14.81
N CYS A 216 11.09 -9.21 15.60
CA CYS A 216 9.71 -8.77 15.53
C CYS A 216 9.56 -7.48 14.71
N SER A 217 10.15 -7.45 13.53
CA SER A 217 10.03 -6.33 12.60
C SER A 217 9.59 -6.76 11.21
N ILE A 218 8.77 -5.92 10.58
CA ILE A 218 8.45 -5.95 9.16
C ILE A 218 8.75 -4.54 8.66
N GLY A 219 9.88 -4.35 7.98
CA GLY A 219 10.36 -3.04 7.58
C GLY A 219 10.42 -2.05 8.76
N ASP A 220 9.65 -0.96 8.66
CA ASP A 220 9.53 0.08 9.68
C ASP A 220 8.59 -0.27 10.84
N CYS A 221 7.72 -1.27 10.67
CA CYS A 221 6.78 -1.70 11.68
C CYS A 221 7.47 -2.61 12.71
N LYS A 222 7.38 -2.25 13.99
CA LYS A 222 8.09 -2.90 15.10
C LYS A 222 7.11 -3.49 16.11
N ALA A 223 7.37 -4.71 16.55
CA ALA A 223 6.70 -5.38 17.65
C ALA A 223 7.74 -5.82 18.70
N ARG A 224 7.28 -6.41 19.81
CA ARG A 224 8.14 -6.94 20.86
C ARG A 224 8.15 -8.46 20.87
N CYS A 225 9.27 -9.04 21.24
CA CYS A 225 9.33 -10.45 21.57
C CYS A 225 8.81 -10.68 22.99
N THR A 226 7.73 -11.45 23.10
CA THR A 226 7.10 -11.75 24.38
C THR A 226 7.86 -12.81 25.15
N ALA A 227 7.51 -13.02 26.43
CA ALA A 227 8.08 -14.08 27.26
C ALA A 227 7.83 -15.49 26.68
N ASP A 228 6.80 -15.66 25.86
CA ASP A 228 6.46 -16.93 25.19
C ASP A 228 7.28 -17.16 23.91
N LEU A 229 8.32 -16.36 23.66
CA LEU A 229 9.16 -16.41 22.46
C LEU A 229 8.36 -16.23 21.16
N THR A 230 7.31 -15.40 21.24
CA THR A 230 6.49 -15.00 20.09
C THR A 230 6.35 -13.49 20.01
N CYS A 231 6.23 -12.95 18.80
CA CYS A 231 6.05 -11.52 18.61
C CYS A 231 4.65 -11.05 19.05
N SER A 232 4.62 -9.85 19.63
CA SER A 232 3.39 -9.11 19.96
C SER A 232 2.76 -8.49 18.72
N ASP A 233 1.68 -7.73 18.93
CA ASP A 233 1.20 -6.77 17.93
C ASP A 233 2.20 -5.62 17.74
N ARG A 234 1.99 -4.81 16.69
CA ARG A 234 2.76 -3.60 16.39
C ARG A 234 2.76 -2.66 17.60
N THR A 235 3.92 -2.10 17.92
CA THR A 235 4.15 -1.23 19.09
C THR A 235 4.47 0.21 18.73
N ASP A 236 4.97 0.47 17.53
CA ASP A 236 5.08 1.80 16.95
C ASP A 236 3.83 2.14 16.12
N THR A 237 3.69 3.39 15.70
CA THR A 237 2.57 3.85 14.89
C THR A 237 3.01 4.49 13.58
N ASN A 238 2.11 4.54 12.59
CA ASN A 238 2.37 5.27 11.35
C ASN A 238 2.75 6.73 11.63
N LEU A 239 2.16 7.38 12.64
CA LEU A 239 2.50 8.76 12.99
C LEU A 239 3.96 8.88 13.42
N GLU A 240 4.43 8.01 14.31
CA GLU A 240 5.83 8.00 14.75
C GLU A 240 6.79 7.76 13.59
N VAL A 241 6.51 6.77 12.73
CA VAL A 241 7.34 6.46 11.56
C VAL A 241 7.35 7.61 10.55
N PHE A 242 6.21 8.25 10.27
CA PHE A 242 6.14 9.42 9.40
C PHE A 242 6.94 10.60 9.96
N CYS A 243 6.81 10.84 11.27
CA CYS A 243 7.52 11.90 11.95
C CYS A 243 9.05 11.67 11.89
N GLU A 244 9.49 10.44 12.14
CA GLU A 244 10.90 10.06 12.08
C GLU A 244 11.46 10.10 10.66
N LYS A 245 10.78 9.48 9.70
CA LYS A 245 11.35 9.21 8.37
C LYS A 245 11.08 10.30 7.34
N LEU A 246 10.01 11.08 7.48
CA LEU A 246 9.62 12.13 6.53
C LEU A 246 9.72 13.53 7.14
N VAL A 247 9.02 13.80 8.25
CA VAL A 247 8.93 15.15 8.82
C VAL A 247 10.29 15.63 9.34
N ARG A 248 11.04 14.78 10.05
CA ARG A 248 12.39 15.12 10.54
C ARG A 248 13.37 15.39 9.40
N LYS A 249 13.21 14.76 8.22
CA LYS A 249 14.04 15.09 7.04
C LYS A 249 13.76 16.48 6.48
N LEU A 250 12.52 16.98 6.62
CA LEU A 250 12.12 18.30 6.13
C LEU A 250 12.41 19.43 7.13
N PHE A 251 12.25 19.16 8.43
CA PHE A 251 12.28 20.18 9.48
C PHE A 251 13.33 19.94 10.57
N GLY A 252 14.12 18.86 10.50
CA GLY A 252 15.05 18.51 11.56
C GLY A 252 14.33 18.36 12.90
N HIS A 253 14.91 18.94 13.95
CA HIS A 253 14.33 18.98 15.30
C HIS A 253 13.54 20.27 15.58
N THR A 254 13.09 20.98 14.53
CA THR A 254 12.37 22.25 14.70
C THR A 254 11.09 22.04 15.50
N TYR A 255 10.97 22.75 16.62
CA TYR A 255 9.78 22.75 17.46
C TYR A 255 8.76 23.80 17.00
N SER A 256 7.47 23.45 16.98
CA SER A 256 6.41 24.41 16.70
C SER A 256 5.06 23.92 17.20
N SER A 257 4.58 24.53 18.30
CA SER A 257 3.22 24.31 18.82
C SER A 257 2.12 24.97 17.98
N HIS A 258 2.47 25.98 17.17
CA HIS A 258 1.51 26.70 16.31
C HIS A 258 1.19 25.94 15.03
N ASN A 259 2.12 25.12 14.54
CA ASN A 259 1.88 24.25 13.41
C ASN A 259 1.42 22.89 13.92
N ARG A 260 0.11 22.63 13.87
CA ARG A 260 -0.50 21.37 14.33
C ARG A 260 0.16 20.10 13.77
N TYR A 261 0.69 20.15 12.55
CA TYR A 261 1.36 18.99 11.94
C TYR A 261 2.71 18.70 12.59
N LEU A 262 3.48 19.75 12.91
CA LEU A 262 4.74 19.62 13.63
C LEU A 262 4.49 19.28 15.11
N ALA A 263 3.48 19.90 15.73
CA ALA A 263 3.05 19.60 17.09
C ALA A 263 2.66 18.12 17.24
N ALA A 264 1.91 17.57 16.26
CA ALA A 264 1.56 16.16 16.23
C ALA A 264 2.78 15.24 16.20
N CYS A 265 3.97 15.68 15.76
CA CYS A 265 5.20 14.89 15.82
C CYS A 265 6.01 15.05 17.11
N GLN A 266 5.65 16.00 17.97
CA GLN A 266 6.41 16.37 19.17
C GLN A 266 5.76 15.82 20.45
N GLU A 267 4.45 15.63 20.44
CA GLU A 267 3.71 15.15 21.59
C GLU A 267 3.91 13.63 21.79
N THR A 268 4.76 13.24 22.75
CA THR A 268 5.08 11.83 23.02
C THR A 268 4.15 11.16 24.03
N ASN A 269 3.40 11.94 24.81
CA ASN A 269 2.58 11.44 25.93
C ASN A 269 1.06 11.58 25.69
N GLY A 270 0.66 12.10 24.53
CA GLY A 270 -0.74 12.29 24.16
C GLY A 270 -1.33 11.08 23.43
N ASN A 271 -2.65 10.92 23.51
CA ASN A 271 -3.37 9.87 22.80
C ASN A 271 -3.20 10.05 21.27
N ILE A 272 -2.67 9.03 20.59
CA ILE A 272 -2.44 9.05 19.13
C ILE A 272 -3.74 9.31 18.36
N THR A 273 -4.87 8.73 18.78
CA THR A 273 -6.17 8.98 18.17
C THR A 273 -6.57 10.45 18.28
N GLN A 274 -6.31 11.07 19.44
CA GLN A 274 -6.57 12.50 19.61
C GLN A 274 -5.69 13.33 18.66
N ARG A 275 -4.38 13.06 18.62
CA ARG A 275 -3.43 13.74 17.71
C ARG A 275 -3.88 13.61 16.25
N MET A 276 -4.29 12.40 15.82
CA MET A 276 -4.79 12.14 14.46
C MET A 276 -6.12 12.84 14.15
N ASN A 277 -7.01 12.95 15.13
CA ASN A 277 -8.28 13.67 15.00
C ASN A 277 -8.06 15.19 14.83
N GLU A 278 -7.09 15.74 15.56
CA GLU A 278 -6.72 17.16 15.49
C GLU A 278 -6.06 17.57 14.17
N LEU A 279 -5.47 16.61 13.44
CA LEU A 279 -5.06 16.81 12.06
C LEU A 279 -6.30 17.03 11.19
N ARG A 280 -6.85 18.24 11.13
CA ARG A 280 -7.95 18.51 10.19
C ARG A 280 -7.46 18.21 8.77
N LEU A 281 -8.22 17.40 8.03
CA LEU A 281 -8.19 17.39 6.56
C LEU A 281 -8.73 18.74 6.08
N THR A 282 -8.02 19.84 6.32
CA THR A 282 -8.35 21.10 5.66
C THR A 282 -8.08 20.87 4.19
N TRP A 283 -9.11 20.41 3.46
CA TRP A 283 -9.21 20.29 2.01
C TRP A 283 -7.86 20.41 1.31
N SER A 284 -6.97 19.43 1.51
CA SER A 284 -5.61 19.40 0.96
C SER A 284 -5.58 19.16 -0.55
N TRP A 285 -6.72 19.41 -1.19
CA TRP A 285 -7.06 19.15 -2.58
C TRP A 285 -7.37 20.44 -3.34
N ASN A 286 -7.48 21.58 -2.65
CA ASN A 286 -7.58 22.92 -3.25
C ASN A 286 -6.31 23.76 -2.98
N LEU A 287 -5.13 23.16 -3.19
CA LEU A 287 -3.93 23.95 -3.43
C LEU A 287 -3.73 23.98 -4.94
N ALA A 288 -4.17 25.08 -5.55
CA ALA A 288 -3.53 25.55 -6.77
C ALA A 288 -2.04 25.70 -6.44
N ASP A 289 -1.20 25.05 -7.24
CA ASP A 289 0.26 25.19 -7.23
C ASP A 289 1.01 24.54 -6.06
N VAL A 290 1.29 23.24 -6.20
CA VAL A 290 2.59 22.66 -5.82
C VAL A 290 3.34 22.37 -7.11
#